data_AF-A0A158P3G1-F1
#
_entry.id   AF-A0A158P3G1-F1
#
_cell.length_a   1.000
_cell.length_b   1.000
_cell.length_c   1.000
_cell.angle_alpha   90.00
_cell.angle_beta   90.00
_cell.angle_gamma   90.00
#
_symmetry.space_group_name_H-M   'P 1'
#
loop_
_entity.id
_entity.type
_entity.pdbx_description
1 polymer ?
#
loop_
_entity_poly.entity_id
_entity_poly.type
_entity_poly.pdbx_seq_one_letter_code
_entity_poly.pdbx_strand_id
1 'polypeptide(L)'
;MTSNEAAVSLGVAREDINWRKDLISQLRERNRSQTNCFADLISLHNRLFENANTLRNSNMQLTIANETLRREAANGGIGMGGNPDLEARLLKQAEELAMLHKRKGEHTQQIVDLNNKLQEMTKELHGKEISLAESSEANTNLRLEITKCLAREKDLEGINQMLKDEHQALQLAFASLEEKLRKTQEENRQLIERLIKYKARDAEKMNEENDNFLSFTSPTTFLMHTLSKFGKRQAKMQKELEDAARDTRPVSPDRLSLKEVAGLPTAVPTKVSVTFSAHEGEVFAVKWSPTDRILATGGTDRKVKLWSINKGK
;
A
#
# COMPACT_ATOMS: atom_id res chain seq x y z
N MET A 1 12.67 28.04 9.57
CA MET A 1 11.36 28.36 10.16
C MET A 1 10.33 28.86 9.13
N THR A 2 10.67 28.99 7.84
CA THR A 2 9.80 29.60 6.81
C THR A 2 8.89 28.63 6.06
N SER A 3 9.02 27.31 6.27
CA SER A 3 8.22 26.31 5.54
C SER A 3 6.86 25.99 6.20
N ASN A 4 6.65 26.37 7.47
CA ASN A 4 5.42 26.07 8.19
C ASN A 4 4.33 27.15 8.01
N GLU A 5 4.69 28.41 7.74
CA GLU A 5 3.69 29.48 7.51
C GLU A 5 3.02 29.38 6.14
N ALA A 6 3.73 28.91 5.12
CA ALA A 6 3.17 28.72 3.78
C ALA A 6 2.10 27.59 3.75
N ALA A 7 2.28 26.54 4.55
CA ALA A 7 1.32 25.43 4.64
C ALA A 7 0.02 25.84 5.36
N VAL A 8 0.11 26.73 6.37
CA VAL A 8 -1.06 27.26 7.08
C VAL A 8 -1.84 28.24 6.19
N SER A 9 -1.17 29.10 5.42
CA SER A 9 -1.83 30.00 4.47
C SER A 9 -2.56 29.27 3.33
N LEU A 10 -2.02 28.15 2.84
CA LEU A 10 -2.66 27.28 1.83
C LEU A 10 -3.83 26.47 2.39
N GLY A 11 -3.82 26.15 3.69
CA GLY A 11 -4.92 25.50 4.40
C GLY A 11 -6.13 26.42 4.58
N VAL A 12 -5.90 27.66 5.00
CA VAL A 12 -6.96 28.67 5.20
C VAL A 12 -7.61 29.08 3.87
N ALA A 13 -6.81 29.25 2.80
CA ALA A 13 -7.35 29.54 1.47
C ALA A 13 -8.14 28.36 0.86
N ARG A 14 -7.89 27.12 1.29
CA ARG A 14 -8.65 25.94 0.86
C ARG A 14 -10.02 25.84 1.52
N GLU A 15 -10.15 26.26 2.79
CA GLU A 15 -11.44 26.30 3.49
C GLU A 15 -12.37 27.40 2.94
N ASP A 16 -11.80 28.55 2.57
CA ASP A 16 -12.56 29.67 1.97
C ASP A 16 -13.14 29.37 0.58
N ILE A 17 -12.59 28.39 -0.15
CA ILE A 17 -13.11 27.97 -1.46
C ILE A 17 -14.23 26.93 -1.31
N ASN A 18 -14.29 26.22 -0.19
CA ASN A 18 -15.26 25.16 0.04
C ASN A 18 -16.68 25.70 0.29
N TRP A 19 -16.83 26.74 1.12
CA TRP A 19 -18.17 27.27 1.42
C TRP A 19 -18.87 27.87 0.19
N ARG A 20 -18.11 28.49 -0.75
CA ARG A 20 -18.67 29.01 -2.01
C ARG A 20 -19.19 27.88 -2.90
N LYS A 21 -18.46 26.77 -2.98
CA LYS A 21 -18.86 25.61 -3.76
C LYS A 21 -20.08 24.92 -3.13
N ASP A 22 -20.10 24.80 -1.81
CA ASP A 22 -21.22 24.23 -1.08
C ASP A 22 -22.48 25.07 -1.25
N LEU A 23 -22.38 26.39 -1.17
CA LEU A 23 -23.50 27.30 -1.37
C LEU A 23 -24.04 27.27 -2.81
N ILE A 24 -23.16 27.18 -3.82
CA ILE A 24 -23.56 26.98 -5.22
C ILE A 24 -24.26 25.62 -5.39
N SER A 25 -23.76 24.57 -4.74
CA SER A 25 -24.37 23.24 -4.79
C SER A 25 -25.77 23.26 -4.18
N GLN A 26 -25.92 23.84 -2.99
CA GLN A 26 -27.21 24.01 -2.31
C GLN A 26 -28.20 24.85 -3.13
N LEU A 27 -27.75 25.94 -3.78
CA LEU A 27 -28.61 26.74 -4.66
C LEU A 27 -29.03 25.96 -5.91
N ARG A 28 -28.17 25.12 -6.48
CA ARG A 28 -28.51 24.26 -7.61
C ARG A 28 -29.52 23.18 -7.21
N GLU A 29 -29.34 22.56 -6.05
CA GLU A 29 -30.27 21.58 -5.47
C GLU A 29 -31.64 22.22 -5.23
N ARG A 30 -31.66 23.43 -4.65
CA ARG A 30 -32.88 24.22 -4.42
C ARG A 30 -33.55 24.59 -5.74
N ASN A 31 -32.82 25.12 -6.71
CA ASN A 31 -33.40 25.49 -8.00
C ASN A 31 -33.95 24.26 -8.76
N ARG A 32 -33.28 23.10 -8.65
CA ARG A 32 -33.79 21.84 -9.21
C ARG A 32 -35.11 21.41 -8.54
N SER A 33 -35.19 21.49 -7.22
CA SER A 33 -36.33 20.99 -6.42
C SER A 33 -37.48 21.98 -6.26
N GLN A 34 -37.24 23.29 -6.39
CA GLN A 34 -38.23 24.33 -6.13
C GLN A 34 -38.53 25.22 -7.34
N THR A 35 -37.69 25.22 -8.38
CA THR A 35 -37.91 26.07 -9.57
C THR A 35 -38.16 25.22 -10.81
N ASN A 36 -37.24 24.29 -11.12
CA ASN A 36 -37.30 23.53 -12.37
C ASN A 36 -38.44 22.50 -12.39
N CYS A 37 -38.76 21.90 -11.24
CA CYS A 37 -39.88 20.97 -11.11
C CYS A 37 -41.25 21.63 -11.42
N PHE A 38 -41.36 22.95 -11.31
CA PHE A 38 -42.59 23.70 -11.61
C PHE A 38 -42.49 24.50 -12.91
N ALA A 39 -41.40 24.39 -13.68
CA ALA A 39 -41.21 25.18 -14.90
C ALA A 39 -42.33 24.93 -15.93
N ASP A 40 -42.72 23.67 -16.11
CA ASP A 40 -43.81 23.30 -17.02
C ASP A 40 -45.17 23.81 -16.54
N LEU A 41 -45.42 23.78 -15.23
CA LEU A 41 -46.64 24.30 -14.63
C LEU A 41 -46.76 25.81 -14.81
N ILE A 42 -45.65 26.54 -14.59
CA ILE A 42 -45.58 28.00 -14.78
C ILE A 42 -45.80 28.35 -16.26
N SER A 43 -45.16 27.61 -17.17
CA SER A 43 -45.35 27.77 -18.62
C SER A 43 -46.80 27.55 -19.05
N LEU A 44 -47.42 26.47 -18.57
CA LEU A 44 -48.83 26.16 -18.83
C LEU A 44 -49.77 27.22 -18.26
N HIS A 45 -49.51 27.71 -17.05
CA HIS A 45 -50.28 28.78 -16.43
C HIS A 45 -50.22 30.07 -17.26
N ASN A 46 -49.02 30.47 -17.68
CA ASN A 46 -48.84 31.66 -18.52
C ASN A 46 -49.59 31.52 -19.86
N ARG A 47 -49.52 30.35 -20.50
CA ARG A 47 -50.25 30.09 -21.76
C ARG A 47 -51.77 30.14 -21.55
N LEU A 48 -52.27 29.57 -20.46
CA LEU A 48 -53.69 29.64 -20.10
C LEU A 48 -54.14 31.07 -19.81
N PHE A 49 -53.31 31.84 -19.11
CA PHE A 49 -53.57 33.23 -18.80
C PHE A 49 -53.65 34.10 -20.06
N GLU A 50 -52.71 33.94 -20.99
CA GLU A 50 -52.75 34.60 -22.30
C GLU A 50 -54.02 34.24 -23.08
N ASN A 51 -54.36 32.94 -23.16
CA ASN A 51 -55.57 32.49 -23.82
C ASN A 51 -56.86 33.03 -23.18
N ALA A 52 -56.92 33.11 -21.85
CA ALA A 52 -58.06 33.69 -21.15
C ALA A 52 -58.21 35.18 -21.48
N ASN A 53 -57.10 35.92 -21.56
CA ASN A 53 -57.10 37.33 -21.94
C ASN A 53 -57.52 37.54 -23.40
N THR A 54 -57.06 36.72 -24.34
CA THR A 54 -57.49 36.82 -25.75
C THR A 54 -58.98 36.55 -25.90
N LEU A 55 -59.50 35.49 -25.27
CA LEU A 55 -60.93 35.18 -25.24
C LEU A 55 -61.77 36.29 -24.61
N ARG A 56 -61.28 36.88 -23.51
CA ARG A 56 -61.94 38.02 -22.85
C ARG A 56 -62.02 39.24 -23.77
N ASN A 57 -60.95 39.53 -24.50
CA ASN A 57 -60.93 40.64 -25.46
C ASN A 57 -61.87 40.39 -26.65
N SER A 58 -61.89 39.17 -27.20
CA SER A 58 -62.82 38.79 -28.27
C SER A 58 -64.29 38.87 -27.81
N ASN A 59 -64.59 38.42 -26.59
CA ASN A 59 -65.94 38.56 -26.03
C ASN A 59 -66.35 40.02 -25.87
N MET A 60 -65.45 40.88 -25.37
CA MET A 60 -65.72 42.32 -25.29
C MET A 60 -66.02 42.92 -26.67
N GLN A 61 -65.25 42.56 -27.70
CA GLN A 61 -65.51 43.01 -29.07
C GLN A 61 -66.86 42.52 -29.60
N LEU A 62 -67.22 41.26 -29.35
CA LEU A 62 -68.52 40.70 -29.73
C LEU A 62 -69.68 41.37 -28.97
N THR A 63 -69.49 41.74 -27.70
CA THR A 63 -70.49 42.50 -26.94
C THR A 63 -70.71 43.88 -27.57
N ILE A 64 -69.62 44.59 -27.90
CA ILE A 64 -69.71 45.90 -28.57
C ILE A 64 -70.40 45.76 -29.93
N ALA A 65 -70.02 44.77 -30.74
CA ALA A 65 -70.64 44.52 -32.04
C ALA A 65 -72.13 44.16 -31.93
N ASN A 66 -72.53 43.40 -30.89
CA ASN A 66 -73.94 43.12 -30.64
C ASN A 66 -74.70 44.37 -30.20
N GLU A 67 -74.10 45.25 -29.41
CA GLU A 67 -74.71 46.52 -29.03
C GLU A 67 -74.89 47.45 -30.24
N THR A 68 -73.91 47.51 -31.15
CA THR A 68 -74.03 48.29 -32.39
C THR A 68 -75.11 47.72 -33.30
N LEU A 69 -75.14 46.40 -33.49
CA LEU A 69 -76.20 45.73 -34.26
C LEU A 69 -77.57 45.89 -33.61
N ARG A 70 -77.67 45.90 -32.28
CA ARG A 70 -78.91 46.21 -31.56
C ARG A 70 -79.36 47.65 -31.80
N ARG A 71 -78.44 48.62 -31.84
CA ARG A 71 -78.75 50.02 -32.19
C ARG A 71 -79.22 50.15 -33.64
N GLU A 72 -78.60 49.42 -34.55
CA GLU A 72 -79.01 49.37 -35.96
C GLU A 72 -80.38 48.71 -36.13
N ALA A 73 -80.65 47.61 -35.42
CA ALA A 73 -81.95 46.94 -35.39
C ALA A 73 -83.04 47.81 -34.73
N ALA A 74 -82.71 48.61 -33.72
CA ALA A 74 -83.64 49.58 -33.13
C ALA A 74 -84.02 50.72 -34.09
N ASN A 75 -83.18 51.02 -35.09
CA ASN A 75 -83.46 51.97 -36.17
C ASN A 75 -84.18 51.35 -37.39
N GLY A 76 -84.28 50.02 -37.45
CA GLY A 76 -84.98 49.29 -38.50
C GLY A 76 -86.39 48.88 -38.07
N GLY A 77 -87.41 49.57 -38.59
CA GLY A 77 -88.81 49.22 -38.34
C GLY A 77 -89.18 47.80 -38.79
N ILE A 78 -89.85 47.07 -37.90
CA ILE A 78 -90.23 45.66 -38.02
C ILE A 78 -91.38 45.50 -39.03
N GLY A 79 -91.09 44.89 -40.18
CA GLY A 79 -92.09 44.37 -41.13
C GLY A 79 -92.44 42.93 -40.79
N MET A 80 -93.67 42.72 -40.31
CA MET A 80 -94.23 41.40 -39.99
C MET A 80 -94.78 40.76 -41.28
N GLY A 81 -93.94 39.98 -41.95
CA GLY A 81 -94.33 39.03 -42.99
C GLY A 81 -93.51 37.77 -42.78
N GLY A 82 -94.12 36.59 -42.92
CA GLY A 82 -93.41 35.31 -42.81
C GLY A 82 -92.17 35.36 -43.70
N ASN A 83 -91.02 35.55 -43.07
CA ASN A 83 -89.80 35.91 -43.78
C ASN A 83 -89.11 34.58 -44.12
N PRO A 84 -88.98 34.22 -45.40
CA PRO A 84 -88.23 33.02 -45.78
C PRO A 84 -86.79 33.04 -45.24
N ASP A 85 -86.26 34.23 -44.91
CA ASP A 85 -84.99 34.39 -44.21
C ASP A 85 -85.03 33.89 -42.75
N LEU A 86 -86.16 34.03 -42.03
CA LEU A 86 -86.33 33.48 -40.68
C LEU A 86 -86.42 31.95 -40.68
N GLU A 87 -87.12 31.37 -41.66
CA GLU A 87 -87.19 29.91 -41.83
C GLU A 87 -85.83 29.32 -42.24
N ALA A 88 -85.10 29.98 -43.14
CA ALA A 88 -83.74 29.59 -43.51
C ALA A 88 -82.77 29.67 -42.32
N ARG A 89 -82.90 30.69 -41.47
CA ARG A 89 -82.12 30.82 -40.21
C ARG A 89 -82.47 29.73 -39.21
N LEU A 90 -83.75 29.36 -39.08
CA LEU A 90 -84.20 28.26 -38.23
C LEU A 90 -83.62 26.91 -38.70
N LEU A 91 -83.61 26.66 -40.02
CA LEU A 91 -83.01 25.46 -40.59
C LEU A 91 -81.50 25.42 -40.34
N LYS A 92 -80.80 26.54 -40.56
CA LYS A 92 -79.36 26.66 -40.28
C LYS A 92 -79.04 26.42 -38.80
N GLN A 93 -79.85 26.95 -37.89
CA GLN A 93 -79.70 26.69 -36.45
C GLN A 93 -79.95 25.21 -36.11
N ALA A 94 -80.90 24.55 -36.77
CA ALA A 94 -81.13 23.12 -36.58
C ALA A 94 -79.95 22.27 -37.08
N GLU A 95 -79.35 22.63 -38.22
CA GLU A 95 -78.13 22.00 -38.75
C GLU A 95 -76.92 22.23 -37.83
N GLU A 96 -76.74 23.46 -37.32
CA GLU A 96 -75.70 23.81 -36.35
C GLU A 96 -75.86 23.01 -35.05
N LEU A 97 -77.09 22.85 -34.52
CA LEU A 97 -77.38 22.03 -33.35
C LEU A 97 -77.06 20.55 -33.60
N ALA A 98 -77.41 20.01 -34.77
CA ALA A 98 -77.09 18.64 -35.14
C ALA A 98 -75.56 18.41 -35.23
N MET A 99 -74.83 19.37 -35.81
CA MET A 99 -73.36 19.33 -35.86
C MET A 99 -72.74 19.42 -34.47
N LEU A 100 -73.28 20.26 -33.58
CA LEU A 100 -72.82 20.36 -32.20
C LEU A 100 -73.04 19.06 -31.43
N HIS A 101 -74.19 18.41 -31.60
CA HIS A 101 -74.46 17.10 -30.99
C HIS A 101 -73.49 16.03 -31.48
N LYS A 102 -73.18 16.03 -32.79
CA LYS A 102 -72.18 15.12 -33.37
C LYS A 102 -70.79 15.35 -32.75
N ARG A 103 -70.31 16.60 -32.73
CA ARG A 103 -69.01 16.95 -32.12
C ARG A 103 -68.97 16.63 -30.63
N LYS A 104 -70.07 16.87 -29.90
CA LYS A 104 -70.19 16.49 -28.49
C LYS A 104 -70.04 14.98 -28.30
N GLY A 105 -70.64 14.16 -29.18
CA GLY A 105 -70.46 12.71 -29.17
C GLY A 105 -69.00 12.30 -29.43
N GLU A 106 -68.36 12.91 -30.42
CA GLU A 106 -66.94 12.69 -30.74
C GLU A 106 -66.02 13.03 -29.56
N HIS A 107 -66.23 14.18 -28.90
CA HIS A 107 -65.47 14.55 -27.71
C HIS A 107 -65.75 13.62 -26.52
N THR A 108 -67.00 13.16 -26.36
CA THR A 108 -67.33 12.18 -25.32
C THR A 108 -66.58 10.87 -25.55
N GLN A 109 -66.51 10.39 -26.79
CA GLN A 109 -65.73 9.19 -27.13
C GLN A 109 -64.23 9.40 -26.90
N GLN A 110 -63.68 10.55 -27.30
CA GLN A 110 -62.27 10.89 -27.03
C GLN A 110 -61.94 10.88 -25.53
N ILE A 111 -62.85 11.37 -24.69
CA ILE A 111 -62.67 11.33 -23.22
C ILE A 111 -62.64 9.88 -22.71
N VAL A 112 -63.52 9.02 -23.23
CA VAL A 112 -63.53 7.58 -22.87
C VAL A 112 -62.21 6.91 -23.27
N ASP A 113 -61.76 7.14 -24.51
CA ASP A 113 -60.52 6.55 -25.02
C ASP A 113 -59.29 7.02 -24.23
N LEU A 114 -59.23 8.32 -23.91
CA LEU A 114 -58.16 8.88 -23.07
C LEU A 114 -58.20 8.34 -21.63
N ASN A 115 -59.39 8.16 -21.04
CA ASN A 115 -59.53 7.55 -19.72
C ASN A 115 -59.06 6.09 -19.71
N ASN A 116 -59.41 5.31 -20.74
CA ASN A 116 -58.95 3.92 -20.88
C ASN A 116 -57.42 3.86 -20.98
N LYS A 117 -56.83 4.74 -21.81
CA LYS A 117 -55.37 4.83 -21.96
C LYS A 117 -54.68 5.28 -20.67
N LEU A 118 -55.28 6.22 -19.94
CA LEU A 118 -54.78 6.64 -18.63
C LEU A 118 -54.81 5.47 -17.63
N GLN A 119 -55.89 4.68 -17.62
CA GLN A 119 -56.02 3.53 -16.74
C GLN A 119 -54.98 2.44 -17.06
N GLU A 120 -54.73 2.17 -18.33
CA GLU A 120 -53.69 1.23 -18.77
C GLU A 120 -52.29 1.70 -18.35
N MET A 121 -51.95 2.96 -18.63
CA MET A 121 -50.69 3.57 -18.21
C MET A 121 -50.52 3.55 -16.68
N THR A 122 -51.59 3.76 -15.93
CA THR A 122 -51.57 3.70 -14.46
C THR A 122 -51.28 2.29 -13.96
N LYS A 123 -51.85 1.26 -14.60
CA LYS A 123 -51.56 -0.15 -14.28
C LYS A 123 -50.11 -0.51 -14.60
N GLU A 124 -49.60 -0.09 -15.75
CA GLU A 124 -48.19 -0.32 -16.10
C GLU A 124 -47.23 0.38 -15.14
N LEU A 125 -47.53 1.63 -14.77
CA LEU A 125 -46.76 2.39 -13.81
C LEU A 125 -46.74 1.69 -12.45
N HIS A 126 -47.89 1.24 -11.96
CA HIS A 126 -47.97 0.48 -10.71
C HIS A 126 -47.16 -0.83 -10.76
N GLY A 127 -47.20 -1.56 -11.88
CA GLY A 127 -46.37 -2.75 -12.06
C GLY A 127 -44.88 -2.44 -12.01
N LYS A 128 -44.44 -1.35 -12.65
CA LYS A 128 -43.05 -0.89 -12.60
C LYS A 128 -42.63 -0.43 -11.20
N GLU A 129 -43.53 0.21 -10.45
CA GLU A 129 -43.28 0.60 -9.06
C GLU A 129 -43.02 -0.61 -8.16
N ILE A 130 -43.81 -1.69 -8.32
CA ILE A 130 -43.61 -2.95 -7.58
C ILE A 130 -42.26 -3.57 -7.94
N SER A 131 -41.95 -3.74 -9.23
CA SER A 131 -40.66 -4.32 -9.64
C SER A 131 -39.47 -3.47 -9.21
N LEU A 132 -39.61 -2.14 -9.20
CA LEU A 132 -38.59 -1.23 -8.69
C LEU A 132 -38.40 -1.40 -7.17
N ALA A 133 -39.49 -1.53 -6.42
CA ALA A 133 -39.44 -1.77 -4.97
C ALA A 133 -38.74 -3.10 -4.65
N GLU A 134 -39.09 -4.18 -5.34
CA GLU A 134 -38.44 -5.50 -5.20
C GLU A 134 -36.94 -5.43 -5.53
N SER A 135 -36.58 -4.76 -6.64
CA SER A 135 -35.18 -4.57 -7.01
C SER A 135 -34.42 -3.72 -6.00
N SER A 136 -35.06 -2.68 -5.46
CA SER A 136 -34.49 -1.83 -4.40
C SER A 136 -34.24 -2.65 -3.13
N GLU A 137 -35.20 -3.47 -2.70
CA GLU A 137 -35.05 -4.34 -1.53
C GLU A 137 -33.91 -5.36 -1.74
N ALA A 138 -33.85 -6.02 -2.89
CA ALA A 138 -32.76 -6.93 -3.23
C ALA A 138 -31.38 -6.23 -3.18
N ASN A 139 -31.30 -4.99 -3.69
CA ASN A 139 -30.09 -4.16 -3.59
C ASN A 139 -29.72 -3.86 -2.13
N THR A 140 -30.69 -3.56 -1.27
CA THR A 140 -30.42 -3.32 0.16
C THR A 140 -29.89 -4.57 0.85
N ASN A 141 -30.46 -5.74 0.57
CA ASN A 141 -30.03 -7.02 1.12
C ASN A 141 -28.61 -7.39 0.66
N LEU A 142 -28.31 -7.21 -0.62
CA LEU A 142 -26.96 -7.44 -1.15
C LEU A 142 -25.93 -6.49 -0.52
N ARG A 143 -26.29 -5.20 -0.33
CA ARG A 143 -25.43 -4.25 0.36
C ARG A 143 -25.15 -4.66 1.81
N LEU A 144 -26.15 -5.16 2.53
CA LEU A 144 -25.97 -5.70 3.88
C LEU A 144 -25.03 -6.91 3.89
N GLU A 145 -25.20 -7.86 2.97
CA GLU A 145 -24.29 -9.01 2.88
C GLU A 145 -22.84 -8.58 2.55
N ILE A 146 -22.65 -7.62 1.65
CA ILE A 146 -21.32 -7.05 1.38
C ILE A 146 -20.72 -6.46 2.67
N THR A 147 -21.48 -5.69 3.44
CA THR A 147 -20.97 -5.11 4.70
C THR A 147 -20.60 -6.18 5.73
N LYS A 148 -21.36 -7.27 5.82
CA LYS A 148 -21.02 -8.40 6.70
C LYS A 148 -19.75 -9.11 6.23
N CYS A 149 -19.60 -9.33 4.92
CA CYS A 149 -18.39 -9.93 4.36
C CYS A 149 -17.15 -9.08 4.63
N LEU A 150 -17.23 -7.77 4.43
CA LEU A 150 -16.13 -6.84 4.73
C LEU A 150 -15.76 -6.83 6.22
N ALA A 151 -16.73 -6.94 7.12
CA ALA A 151 -16.45 -7.06 8.55
C ALA A 151 -15.69 -8.36 8.87
N ARG A 152 -16.13 -9.50 8.32
CA ARG A 152 -15.42 -10.79 8.49
C ARG A 152 -14.02 -10.76 7.91
N GLU A 153 -13.83 -10.13 6.75
CA GLU A 153 -12.51 -9.97 6.14
C GLU A 153 -11.57 -9.19 7.07
N LYS A 154 -12.04 -8.06 7.62
CA LYS A 154 -11.28 -7.27 8.60
C LYS A 154 -10.93 -8.06 9.87
N ASP A 155 -11.85 -8.86 10.39
CA ASP A 155 -11.60 -9.71 11.55
C ASP A 155 -10.54 -10.76 11.25
N LEU A 156 -10.60 -11.40 10.07
CA LEU A 156 -9.60 -12.37 9.61
C LEU A 156 -8.24 -11.74 9.36
N GLU A 157 -8.17 -10.52 8.83
CA GLU A 157 -6.93 -9.75 8.70
C GLU A 157 -6.31 -9.48 10.08
N GLY A 158 -7.14 -9.10 11.06
CA GLY A 158 -6.71 -8.90 12.44
C GLY A 158 -6.13 -10.16 13.07
N ILE A 159 -6.81 -11.30 12.92
CA ILE A 159 -6.34 -12.60 13.42
C ILE A 159 -5.03 -13.01 12.74
N ASN A 160 -4.93 -12.84 11.42
CA ASN A 160 -3.70 -13.14 10.69
C ASN A 160 -2.52 -12.27 11.14
N GLN A 161 -2.76 -11.00 11.46
CA GLN A 161 -1.71 -10.13 11.98
C GLN A 161 -1.25 -10.60 13.37
N MET A 162 -2.18 -10.94 14.27
CA MET A 162 -1.83 -11.50 15.59
C MET A 162 -1.00 -12.78 15.47
N LEU A 163 -1.40 -13.71 14.58
CA LEU A 163 -0.65 -14.95 14.34
C LEU A 163 0.76 -14.70 13.81
N LYS A 164 0.95 -13.68 12.95
CA LYS A 164 2.29 -13.30 12.48
C LYS A 164 3.15 -12.76 13.62
N ASP A 165 2.57 -11.92 14.49
CA ASP A 165 3.28 -11.34 15.62
C ASP A 165 3.67 -12.42 16.64
N GLU A 166 2.76 -13.36 16.93
CA GLU A 166 3.04 -14.55 17.78
C GLU A 166 4.14 -15.42 17.18
N HIS A 167 4.09 -15.67 15.86
CA HIS A 167 5.11 -16.46 15.17
C HIS A 167 6.49 -15.80 15.26
N GLN A 168 6.57 -14.47 15.05
CA GLN A 168 7.83 -13.73 15.20
C GLN A 168 8.35 -13.79 16.64
N ALA A 169 7.48 -13.64 17.64
CA ALA A 169 7.85 -13.76 19.05
C ALA A 169 8.42 -15.16 19.36
N LEU A 170 7.77 -16.21 18.85
CA LEU A 170 8.25 -17.59 18.99
C LEU A 170 9.59 -17.83 18.28
N GLN A 171 9.79 -17.28 17.08
CA GLN A 171 11.08 -17.38 16.38
C GLN A 171 12.21 -16.72 17.18
N LEU A 172 11.98 -15.53 17.75
CA LEU A 172 12.96 -14.85 18.60
C LEU A 172 13.25 -15.64 19.88
N ALA A 173 12.22 -16.20 20.51
CA ALA A 173 12.37 -17.05 21.68
C ALA A 173 13.19 -18.31 21.34
N PHE A 174 12.90 -18.95 20.21
CA PHE A 174 13.64 -20.12 19.73
C PHE A 174 15.11 -19.80 19.47
N ALA A 175 15.43 -18.73 18.76
CA ALA A 175 16.81 -18.30 18.53
C ALA A 175 17.56 -18.03 19.84
N SER A 176 16.88 -17.46 20.85
CA SER A 176 17.46 -17.24 22.17
C SER A 176 17.77 -18.55 22.91
N LEU A 177 16.92 -19.58 22.73
CA LEU A 177 17.11 -20.90 23.31
C LEU A 177 18.23 -21.67 22.60
N GLU A 178 18.32 -21.57 21.28
CA GLU A 178 19.43 -22.16 20.51
C GLU A 178 20.78 -21.59 20.95
N GLU A 179 20.87 -20.27 21.16
CA GLU A 179 22.11 -19.65 21.63
C GLU A 179 22.47 -20.12 23.06
N LYS A 180 21.48 -20.29 23.95
CA LYS A 180 21.70 -20.87 25.28
C LYS A 180 22.20 -22.31 25.18
N LEU A 181 21.59 -23.13 24.33
CA LEU A 181 22.01 -24.51 24.10
C LEU A 181 23.46 -24.56 23.60
N ARG A 182 23.81 -23.71 22.63
CA ARG A 182 25.16 -23.61 22.07
C ARG A 182 26.19 -23.25 23.15
N LYS A 183 25.87 -22.30 24.03
CA LYS A 183 26.74 -21.92 25.17
C LYS A 183 26.93 -23.08 26.13
N THR A 184 25.86 -23.75 26.53
CA THR A 184 25.96 -24.91 27.45
C THR A 184 26.76 -26.07 26.83
N GLN A 185 26.60 -26.32 25.52
CA GLN A 185 27.39 -27.31 24.79
C GLN A 185 28.88 -26.93 24.74
N GLU A 186 29.18 -25.66 24.53
CA GLU A 186 30.55 -25.14 24.56
C GLU A 186 31.20 -25.31 25.94
N GLU A 187 30.48 -24.94 27.00
CA GLU A 187 30.94 -25.11 28.38
C GLU A 187 31.23 -26.58 28.71
N ASN A 188 30.32 -27.48 28.32
CA ASN A 188 30.52 -28.92 28.51
C ASN A 188 31.75 -29.44 27.76
N ARG A 189 31.94 -29.00 26.49
CA ARG A 189 33.14 -29.35 25.72
C ARG A 189 34.42 -28.88 26.41
N GLN A 190 34.44 -27.65 26.92
CA GLN A 190 35.59 -27.11 27.65
C GLN A 190 35.87 -27.87 28.95
N LEU A 191 34.83 -28.28 29.68
CA LEU A 191 34.98 -29.09 30.89
C LEU A 191 35.56 -30.47 30.58
N ILE A 192 35.08 -31.13 29.52
CA ILE A 192 35.62 -32.41 29.06
C ILE A 192 37.08 -32.24 28.65
N GLU A 193 37.42 -31.20 27.89
CA GLU A 193 38.81 -30.95 27.47
C GLU A 193 39.74 -30.73 28.67
N ARG A 194 39.31 -29.94 29.67
CA ARG A 194 40.06 -29.77 30.92
C ARG A 194 40.22 -31.11 31.65
N LEU A 195 39.16 -31.90 31.76
CA LEU A 195 39.20 -33.21 32.41
C LEU A 195 40.21 -34.14 31.73
N ILE A 196 40.22 -34.19 30.40
CA ILE A 196 41.19 -34.97 29.62
C ILE A 196 42.61 -34.49 29.91
N LYS A 197 42.86 -33.17 29.91
CA LYS A 197 44.19 -32.61 30.24
C LYS A 197 44.65 -32.99 31.64
N TYR A 198 43.75 -32.90 32.64
CA TYR A 198 44.05 -33.34 34.00
C TYR A 198 44.38 -34.84 34.06
N LYS A 199 43.56 -35.68 33.44
CA LYS A 199 43.78 -37.13 33.41
C LYS A 199 45.05 -37.53 32.66
N ALA A 200 45.38 -36.85 31.57
CA ALA A 200 46.62 -37.07 30.84
C ALA A 200 47.84 -36.71 31.70
N ARG A 201 47.80 -35.57 32.40
CA ARG A 201 48.86 -35.14 33.31
C ARG A 201 49.04 -36.08 34.49
N ASP A 202 47.94 -36.59 35.06
CA ASP A 202 48.00 -37.58 36.13
C ASP A 202 48.59 -38.91 35.63
N ALA A 203 48.21 -39.36 34.42
CA ALA A 203 48.79 -40.56 33.80
C ALA A 203 50.29 -40.39 33.50
N GLU A 204 50.72 -39.22 33.02
CA GLU A 204 52.14 -38.90 32.83
C GLU A 204 52.92 -38.97 34.15
N LYS A 205 52.41 -38.37 35.23
CA LYS A 205 53.06 -38.45 36.55
C LYS A 205 53.18 -39.89 37.06
N MET A 206 52.11 -40.68 36.94
CA MET A 206 52.15 -42.10 37.35
C MET A 206 53.17 -42.89 36.52
N ASN A 207 53.28 -42.61 35.22
CA ASN A 207 54.30 -43.22 34.36
C ASN A 207 55.71 -42.77 34.76
N GLU A 208 55.93 -41.48 35.05
CA GLU A 208 57.22 -40.94 35.53
C GLU A 208 57.64 -41.58 36.86
N GLU A 209 56.72 -41.75 37.80
CA GLU A 209 56.98 -42.42 39.08
C GLU A 209 57.30 -43.91 38.88
N ASN A 210 56.57 -44.60 37.99
CA ASN A 210 56.82 -45.99 37.68
C ASN A 210 58.19 -46.18 36.98
N ASP A 211 58.54 -45.29 36.05
CA ASP A 211 59.86 -45.26 35.41
C ASP A 211 60.98 -44.99 36.44
N ASN A 212 60.78 -44.04 37.36
CA ASN A 212 61.72 -43.76 38.44
C ASN A 212 61.89 -44.98 39.35
N PHE A 213 60.80 -45.65 39.74
CA PHE A 213 60.83 -46.86 40.55
C PHE A 213 61.58 -48.00 39.85
N LEU A 214 61.32 -48.22 38.56
CA LEU A 214 62.04 -49.20 37.74
C LEU A 214 63.53 -48.85 37.58
N SER A 215 63.87 -47.56 37.52
CA SER A 215 65.26 -47.11 37.44
C SER A 215 66.03 -47.30 38.76
N PHE A 216 65.35 -47.22 39.91
CA PHE A 216 65.96 -47.35 41.23
C PHE A 216 66.14 -48.82 41.65
N THR A 217 65.25 -49.72 41.19
CA THR A 217 65.22 -51.12 41.62
C THR A 217 66.19 -52.04 40.88
N SER A 218 66.71 -51.63 39.70
CA SER A 218 67.60 -52.47 38.90
C SER A 218 68.75 -51.66 38.25
N PRO A 219 70.04 -51.94 38.60
CA PRO A 219 71.21 -51.22 38.08
C PRO A 219 71.37 -51.25 36.55
N THR A 220 70.92 -52.33 35.90
CA THR A 220 70.93 -52.48 34.43
C THR A 220 69.96 -51.54 33.75
N THR A 221 68.83 -51.22 34.38
CA THR A 221 67.78 -50.35 33.81
C THR A 221 68.16 -48.87 33.85
N PHE A 222 68.92 -48.44 34.86
CA PHE A 222 69.44 -47.06 34.97
C PHE A 222 70.40 -46.69 33.83
N LEU A 223 71.37 -47.56 33.53
CA LEU A 223 72.28 -47.39 32.39
C LEU A 223 71.52 -47.40 31.05
N MET A 224 70.51 -48.26 30.91
CA MET A 224 69.69 -48.31 29.69
C MET A 224 68.83 -47.04 29.52
N HIS A 225 68.25 -46.50 30.60
CA HIS A 225 67.46 -45.27 30.56
C HIS A 225 68.32 -44.04 30.26
N THR A 226 69.52 -43.91 30.84
CA THR A 226 70.45 -42.81 30.53
C THR A 226 70.90 -42.82 29.06
N LEU A 227 71.22 -44.00 28.51
CA LEU A 227 71.52 -44.18 27.08
C LEU A 227 70.31 -43.90 26.19
N SER A 228 69.11 -44.36 26.57
CA SER A 228 67.87 -44.11 25.82
C SER A 228 67.49 -42.62 25.81
N LYS A 229 67.70 -41.90 26.92
CA LYS A 229 67.43 -40.46 27.03
C LYS A 229 68.41 -39.63 26.18
N PHE A 230 69.67 -40.04 26.13
CA PHE A 230 70.65 -39.48 25.19
C PHE A 230 70.27 -39.77 23.73
N GLY A 231 69.89 -41.02 23.41
CA GLY A 231 69.44 -41.42 22.07
C GLY A 231 68.18 -40.68 21.61
N LYS A 232 67.18 -40.49 22.48
CA LYS A 232 65.97 -39.71 22.19
C LYS A 232 66.27 -38.23 21.97
N ARG A 233 67.17 -37.62 22.76
CA ARG A 233 67.63 -36.24 22.53
C ARG A 233 68.35 -36.10 21.20
N GLN A 234 69.20 -37.05 20.86
CA GLN A 234 69.94 -37.07 19.60
C GLN A 234 69.00 -37.26 18.41
N ALA A 235 68.03 -38.19 18.50
CA ALA A 235 67.00 -38.40 17.49
C ALA A 235 66.05 -37.21 17.34
N LYS A 236 65.72 -36.51 18.43
CA LYS A 236 64.89 -35.30 18.37
C LYS A 236 65.62 -34.15 17.69
N MET A 237 66.89 -33.91 18.02
CA MET A 237 67.74 -32.96 17.29
C MET A 237 67.84 -33.31 15.80
N GLN A 238 67.98 -34.60 15.49
CA GLN A 238 68.09 -35.07 14.12
C GLN A 238 66.79 -34.88 13.33
N LYS A 239 65.64 -35.12 13.98
CA LYS A 239 64.31 -34.86 13.40
C LYS A 239 64.02 -33.36 13.25
N GLU A 240 64.43 -32.52 14.19
CA GLU A 240 64.32 -31.05 14.07
C GLU A 240 65.21 -30.52 12.94
N LEU A 241 66.42 -31.09 12.74
CA LEU A 241 67.24 -30.81 11.56
C LEU A 241 66.58 -31.31 10.26
N GLU A 242 65.96 -32.48 10.29
CA GLU A 242 65.33 -33.08 9.12
C GLU A 242 64.03 -32.36 8.73
N ASP A 243 63.18 -31.95 9.68
CA ASP A 243 61.99 -31.14 9.47
C ASP A 243 62.37 -29.72 8.99
N ALA A 244 63.48 -29.14 9.49
CA ALA A 244 64.03 -27.89 8.97
C ALA A 244 64.59 -28.04 7.53
N ALA A 245 65.12 -29.20 7.17
CA ALA A 245 65.53 -29.52 5.80
C ALA A 245 64.35 -29.83 4.87
N ARG A 246 63.22 -30.30 5.43
CA ARG A 246 61.97 -30.62 4.70
C ARG A 246 61.10 -29.37 4.45
N ASP A 247 61.31 -28.26 5.15
CA ASP A 247 60.65 -26.96 4.90
C ASP A 247 61.21 -26.23 3.66
N THR A 248 61.61 -26.98 2.62
CA THR A 248 61.65 -26.46 1.25
C THR A 248 60.22 -26.52 0.69
N ARG A 249 59.46 -25.45 0.89
CA ARG A 249 58.08 -25.35 0.38
C ARG A 249 58.06 -25.63 -1.14
N PRO A 250 57.25 -26.59 -1.63
CA PRO A 250 56.99 -26.71 -3.04
C PRO A 250 56.06 -25.56 -3.47
N VAL A 251 56.50 -24.77 -4.43
CA VAL A 251 55.64 -23.81 -5.12
C VAL A 251 54.62 -24.61 -5.92
N SER A 252 53.34 -24.42 -5.61
CA SER A 252 52.19 -25.04 -6.30
C SER A 252 52.21 -24.72 -7.81
N PRO A 253 51.89 -25.68 -8.71
CA PRO A 253 52.10 -25.57 -10.16
C PRO A 253 50.96 -24.83 -10.89
N ASP A 254 50.36 -23.80 -10.28
CA ASP A 254 49.26 -23.03 -10.89
C ASP A 254 49.56 -21.53 -10.93
N ARG A 255 50.75 -21.19 -11.43
CA ARG A 255 51.09 -19.81 -11.82
C ARG A 255 51.75 -19.75 -13.19
N LEU A 256 51.10 -20.33 -14.19
CA LEU A 256 51.31 -19.96 -15.60
C LEU A 256 50.67 -18.61 -15.86
N SER A 257 51.33 -17.55 -15.40
CA SER A 257 51.27 -16.20 -15.98
C SER A 257 51.97 -15.25 -15.01
N LEU A 258 53.25 -14.99 -15.27
CA LEU A 258 53.83 -13.65 -15.35
C LEU A 258 55.35 -13.80 -15.52
N LYS A 259 55.84 -13.07 -16.52
CA LYS A 259 57.19 -13.06 -17.09
C LYS A 259 58.34 -13.10 -16.09
N GLU A 260 59.41 -13.79 -16.52
CA GLU A 260 60.78 -13.66 -16.04
C GLU A 260 61.14 -12.22 -15.67
N VAL A 261 61.61 -12.04 -14.44
CA VAL A 261 62.53 -10.95 -14.11
C VAL A 261 63.72 -11.59 -13.40
N ALA A 262 64.88 -11.42 -14.03
CA ALA A 262 66.18 -11.91 -13.60
C ALA A 262 66.56 -11.45 -12.18
N GLY A 263 67.48 -12.19 -11.59
CA GLY A 263 67.83 -12.19 -10.16
C GLY A 263 67.98 -10.81 -9.52
N LEU A 264 67.33 -10.66 -8.37
CA LEU A 264 67.60 -9.60 -7.41
C LEU A 264 68.25 -10.21 -6.17
N PRO A 265 69.38 -9.66 -5.69
CA PRO A 265 70.02 -10.15 -4.48
C PRO A 265 69.15 -9.78 -3.28
N THR A 266 68.61 -10.79 -2.58
CA THR A 266 67.98 -10.60 -1.27
C THR A 266 69.06 -10.32 -0.23
N ALA A 267 69.44 -9.05 -0.12
CA ALA A 267 70.21 -8.54 1.02
C ALA A 267 69.24 -8.17 2.16
N VAL A 268 69.57 -8.59 3.38
CA VAL A 268 68.80 -8.24 4.58
C VAL A 268 68.97 -6.72 4.82
N PRO A 269 67.89 -5.93 4.84
CA PRO A 269 68.00 -4.48 4.99
C PRO A 269 68.55 -4.14 6.39
N THR A 270 69.73 -3.52 6.42
CA THR A 270 70.44 -3.12 7.64
C THR A 270 70.08 -1.71 8.13
N LYS A 271 69.26 -0.97 7.37
CA LYS A 271 68.88 0.41 7.68
C LYS A 271 67.36 0.58 7.67
N VAL A 272 66.83 1.16 8.75
CA VAL A 272 65.41 1.51 8.87
C VAL A 272 65.09 2.62 7.87
N SER A 273 64.06 2.42 7.03
CA SER A 273 63.68 3.36 5.98
C SER A 273 62.73 4.45 6.46
N VAL A 274 61.79 4.12 7.35
CA VAL A 274 60.79 5.04 7.91
C VAL A 274 60.48 4.63 9.34
N THR A 275 60.37 5.61 10.23
CA THR A 275 59.91 5.42 11.61
C THR A 275 58.77 6.39 11.85
N PHE A 276 57.66 5.90 12.40
CA PHE A 276 56.53 6.74 12.77
C PHE A 276 55.89 6.22 14.06
N SER A 277 55.30 7.13 14.83
CA SER A 277 54.60 6.79 16.07
C SER A 277 53.17 6.33 15.76
N ALA A 278 52.94 5.02 15.80
CA ALA A 278 51.64 4.45 15.48
C ALA A 278 50.64 4.55 16.65
N HIS A 279 51.10 4.39 17.90
CA HIS A 279 50.26 4.32 19.10
C HIS A 279 50.92 5.03 20.29
N GLU A 280 50.13 5.47 21.27
CA GLU A 280 50.60 6.15 22.49
C GLU A 280 51.19 5.20 23.55
N GLY A 281 51.53 3.97 23.16
CA GLY A 281 52.12 2.94 24.01
C GLY A 281 52.58 1.73 23.21
N GLU A 282 52.82 0.60 23.88
CA GLU A 282 53.37 -0.61 23.23
C GLU A 282 52.45 -1.13 22.12
N VAL A 283 53.08 -1.53 21.01
CA VAL A 283 52.40 -2.15 19.87
C VAL A 283 52.49 -3.66 20.02
N PHE A 284 51.35 -4.31 20.16
CA PHE A 284 51.29 -5.77 20.38
C PHE A 284 51.14 -6.56 19.08
N ALA A 285 50.63 -5.92 18.02
CA ALA A 285 50.38 -6.59 16.76
C ALA A 285 50.68 -5.68 15.57
N VAL A 286 51.45 -6.21 14.61
CA VAL A 286 51.74 -5.57 13.33
C VAL A 286 51.56 -6.62 12.24
N LYS A 287 50.72 -6.33 11.23
CA LYS A 287 50.48 -7.25 10.12
C LYS A 287 50.31 -6.50 8.82
N TRP A 288 51.08 -6.90 7.81
CA TRP A 288 50.92 -6.43 6.44
C TRP A 288 49.79 -7.19 5.75
N SER A 289 49.00 -6.48 4.95
CA SER A 289 48.08 -7.12 4.02
C SER A 289 48.90 -7.85 2.93
N PRO A 290 48.56 -9.10 2.59
CA PRO A 290 49.26 -9.88 1.58
C PRO A 290 48.95 -9.43 0.15
N THR A 291 47.87 -8.69 -0.06
CA THR A 291 47.37 -8.26 -1.37
C THR A 291 47.39 -6.74 -1.54
N ASP A 292 47.06 -6.01 -0.47
CA ASP A 292 46.98 -4.56 -0.49
C ASP A 292 48.20 -3.94 0.19
N ARG A 293 48.59 -2.73 -0.22
CA ARG A 293 49.69 -1.98 0.40
C ARG A 293 49.26 -1.32 1.71
N ILE A 294 48.68 -2.12 2.59
CA ILE A 294 48.12 -1.67 3.86
C ILE A 294 48.83 -2.40 5.00
N LEU A 295 49.19 -1.64 6.03
CA LEU A 295 49.74 -2.13 7.28
C LEU A 295 48.71 -1.93 8.39
N ALA A 296 48.38 -2.99 9.11
CA ALA A 296 47.55 -2.94 10.30
C ALA A 296 48.44 -2.95 11.56
N THR A 297 48.18 -2.03 12.47
CA THR A 297 48.84 -1.97 13.79
C THR A 297 47.80 -1.94 14.90
N GLY A 298 48.05 -2.69 15.98
CA GLY A 298 47.22 -2.70 17.18
C GLY A 298 48.06 -2.47 18.44
N GLY A 299 47.66 -1.50 19.26
CA GLY A 299 48.41 -1.07 20.44
C GLY A 299 47.63 -1.14 21.75
N THR A 300 48.35 -0.84 22.84
CA THR A 300 47.83 -0.66 24.21
C THR A 300 46.70 0.38 24.32
N ASP A 301 46.64 1.32 23.38
CA ASP A 301 45.58 2.34 23.25
C ASP A 301 44.21 1.75 22.84
N ARG A 302 44.11 0.41 22.73
CA ARG A 302 42.92 -0.37 22.35
C ARG A 302 42.36 0.04 20.99
N LYS A 303 43.19 0.60 20.11
CA LYS A 303 42.82 0.98 18.74
C LYS A 303 43.58 0.14 17.74
N VAL A 304 42.91 -0.19 16.64
CA VAL A 304 43.55 -0.74 15.44
C VAL A 304 43.62 0.35 14.39
N LYS A 305 44.82 0.64 13.89
CA LYS A 305 45.05 1.64 12.86
C LYS A 305 45.48 0.95 11.56
N LEU A 306 44.94 1.41 10.45
CA LEU A 306 45.27 0.94 9.11
C LEU A 306 46.05 2.04 8.38
N TRP A 307 47.20 1.67 7.84
CA TRP A 307 48.13 2.58 7.19
C TRP A 307 48.30 2.18 5.73
N SER A 308 47.88 3.04 4.81
CA SER A 308 48.11 2.83 3.38
C SER A 308 49.50 3.35 3.00
N ILE A 309 50.39 2.45 2.58
CA ILE A 309 51.78 2.78 2.27
C ILE A 309 51.93 2.94 0.76
N ASN A 310 51.66 4.16 0.31
CA ASN A 310 51.95 4.59 -1.06
C ASN A 310 53.44 4.93 -1.14
N LYS A 311 54.16 4.35 -2.12
CA LYS A 311 55.54 4.76 -2.40
C LYS A 311 55.50 6.18 -2.97
N GLY A 312 55.71 7.18 -2.13
CA GLY A 312 55.71 8.58 -2.57
C GLY A 312 56.02 9.57 -1.45
N LYS A 313 57.33 9.63 -1.09
CA LYS A 313 58.02 10.57 -0.19
C LYS A 313 57.52 10.70 1.25
#